data_AF-A0A3B1J0L4-F1
#
_entry.id   AF-A0A3B1J0L4-F1
#
_cell.length_a   1.000
_cell.length_b   1.000
_cell.length_c   1.000
_cell.angle_alpha   90.00
_cell.angle_beta   90.00
_cell.angle_gamma   90.00
#
_symmetry.space_group_name_H-M   'P 1'
#
loop_
_entity.id
_entity.type
_entity.pdbx_description
1 polymer ?
#
loop_
_entity_poly.entity_id
_entity_poly.type
_entity_poly.pdbx_seq_one_letter_code
_entity_poly.pdbx_strand_id
1 'polypeptide(L)'
;MRFTVSHCYCYKALHCVTLLLLYSASLCHTVTVIQRFTVSHCYCYTALHCVTLLLLYSASLSITVTVNSASLCYTVTVKMRFTVHNLQDDVRQDLYKAVNDWVAAVGKNNKFMGGESPNLADLAVFGVLRVMEGLEAFNDMMENTKIKHWYRRMEKCVHHYPSHAE
;
A
#
# COMPACT_ATOMS: atom_id res chain seq x y z
N MET A 1 -12.87 -13.70 -51.20
CA MET A 1 -12.81 -14.97 -50.44
C MET A 1 -11.69 -14.87 -49.41
N ARG A 2 -12.04 -14.85 -48.12
CA ARG A 2 -11.26 -15.33 -46.96
C ARG A 2 -9.80 -14.84 -46.76
N PHE A 3 -9.63 -13.74 -46.03
CA PHE A 3 -8.44 -13.49 -45.19
C PHE A 3 -8.87 -13.36 -43.71
N THR A 4 -9.45 -14.41 -43.13
CA THR A 4 -9.95 -14.36 -41.74
C THR A 4 -9.54 -15.57 -40.90
N VAL A 5 -8.55 -16.35 -41.34
CA VAL A 5 -8.11 -17.56 -40.62
C VAL A 5 -6.74 -17.37 -39.95
N SER A 6 -5.76 -16.76 -40.63
CA SER A 6 -4.38 -16.65 -40.13
C SER A 6 -4.21 -15.71 -38.91
N HIS A 7 -4.89 -14.56 -38.89
CA HIS A 7 -4.85 -13.62 -37.77
C HIS A 7 -5.39 -14.20 -36.44
N CYS A 8 -6.31 -15.18 -36.50
CA CYS A 8 -6.93 -15.78 -35.33
C CYS A 8 -5.98 -16.74 -34.58
N TYR A 9 -5.13 -17.47 -35.32
CA TYR A 9 -4.11 -18.35 -34.73
C TYR A 9 -3.01 -17.57 -34.03
N CYS A 10 -2.60 -16.41 -34.57
CA CYS A 10 -1.62 -15.54 -33.94
C CYS A 10 -2.14 -14.95 -32.62
N TYR A 11 -3.42 -14.58 -32.54
CA TYR A 11 -4.01 -14.09 -31.29
C TYR A 11 -4.10 -15.19 -30.23
N LYS A 12 -4.47 -16.41 -30.61
CA LYS A 12 -4.49 -17.57 -29.69
C LYS A 12 -3.10 -17.97 -29.22
N ALA A 13 -2.11 -17.97 -30.12
CA ALA A 13 -0.72 -18.26 -29.78
C ALA A 13 -0.14 -17.18 -28.85
N LEU A 14 -0.41 -15.91 -29.12
CA LEU A 14 -0.02 -14.80 -28.26
C LEU A 14 -0.70 -14.90 -26.88
N HIS A 15 -2.00 -15.20 -26.84
CA HIS A 15 -2.73 -15.39 -25.57
C HIS A 15 -2.21 -16.59 -24.78
N CYS A 16 -1.84 -17.69 -25.44
CA CYS A 16 -1.19 -18.84 -24.82
C CYS A 16 0.22 -18.50 -24.30
N VAL A 17 1.00 -17.72 -25.05
CA VAL A 17 2.33 -17.24 -24.61
C VAL A 17 2.19 -16.27 -23.44
N THR A 18 1.23 -15.35 -23.45
CA THR A 18 0.91 -14.47 -22.31
C THR A 18 0.47 -15.27 -21.07
N LEU A 19 -0.35 -16.32 -21.24
CA LEU A 19 -0.73 -17.23 -20.16
C LEU A 19 0.45 -18.07 -19.63
N LEU A 20 1.38 -18.48 -20.48
CA LEU A 20 2.65 -19.13 -20.09
C LEU A 20 3.61 -18.15 -19.38
N LEU A 21 3.65 -16.89 -19.82
CA LEU A 21 4.45 -15.81 -19.23
C LEU A 21 3.95 -15.40 -17.83
N LEU A 22 2.66 -15.55 -17.54
CA LEU A 22 2.09 -15.39 -16.20
C LEU A 22 2.49 -16.54 -15.24
N TYR A 23 3.00 -17.67 -15.76
CA TYR A 23 3.26 -18.89 -14.99
C TYR A 23 4.73 -19.13 -14.63
N SER A 24 5.71 -18.64 -15.40
CA SER A 24 7.13 -18.98 -15.18
C SER A 24 8.02 -17.78 -14.91
N ALA A 25 8.72 -17.82 -13.76
CA ALA A 25 9.63 -16.79 -13.25
C ALA A 25 11.04 -16.75 -13.90
N SER A 26 11.21 -17.16 -15.16
CA SER A 26 12.54 -17.27 -15.79
C SER A 26 12.69 -16.39 -17.05
N LEU A 27 12.96 -15.10 -16.82
CA LEU A 27 13.15 -14.04 -17.83
C LEU A 27 14.30 -14.29 -18.84
N CYS A 28 15.19 -15.27 -18.62
CA CYS A 28 16.39 -15.45 -19.46
C CYS A 28 16.13 -16.28 -20.73
N HIS A 29 15.26 -17.30 -20.66
CA HIS A 29 15.03 -18.21 -21.79
C HIS A 29 14.01 -17.65 -22.80
N THR A 30 13.20 -16.69 -22.38
CA THR A 30 12.10 -16.09 -23.15
C THR A 30 12.61 -15.12 -24.22
N VAL A 31 13.62 -14.31 -23.90
CA VAL A 31 14.22 -13.33 -24.83
C VAL A 31 14.82 -14.01 -26.06
N THR A 32 15.50 -15.14 -25.88
CA THR A 32 16.19 -15.87 -26.96
C THR A 32 15.22 -16.54 -27.95
N VAL A 33 14.06 -17.00 -27.47
CA VAL A 33 13.04 -17.67 -28.31
C VAL A 33 12.29 -16.65 -29.17
N ILE A 34 12.02 -15.46 -28.63
CA ILE A 34 11.37 -14.36 -29.36
C ILE A 34 12.25 -13.88 -30.52
N GLN A 35 13.57 -13.85 -30.33
CA GLN A 35 14.53 -13.48 -31.37
C GLN A 35 14.54 -14.45 -32.57
N ARG A 36 14.21 -15.74 -32.37
CA ARG A 36 14.15 -16.74 -33.45
C ARG A 36 12.85 -16.72 -34.26
N PHE A 37 11.76 -16.16 -33.75
CA PHE A 37 10.46 -16.12 -34.44
C PHE A 37 10.22 -14.82 -35.24
N THR A 38 11.17 -13.88 -35.23
CA THR A 38 11.02 -12.56 -35.86
C THR A 38 11.49 -12.58 -37.33
N VAL A 39 10.88 -13.40 -38.17
CA VAL A 39 11.03 -13.27 -39.63
C VAL A 39 9.65 -13.11 -40.26
N SER A 40 9.40 -11.88 -40.68
CA SER A 40 8.24 -11.40 -41.46
C SER A 40 6.98 -11.02 -40.67
N HIS A 41 6.57 -9.76 -40.86
CA HIS A 41 5.32 -9.07 -40.48
C HIS A 41 5.34 -8.07 -39.28
N CYS A 42 5.40 -6.78 -39.68
CA CYS A 42 4.75 -5.59 -39.11
C CYS A 42 5.35 -4.88 -37.86
N TYR A 43 5.64 -3.57 -38.01
CA TYR A 43 5.98 -2.60 -36.96
C TYR A 43 5.02 -2.62 -35.75
N CYS A 44 3.77 -3.05 -35.94
CA CYS A 44 2.79 -3.20 -34.86
C CYS A 44 3.19 -4.26 -33.81
N TYR A 45 3.88 -5.33 -34.20
CA TYR A 45 4.32 -6.37 -33.26
C TYR A 45 5.50 -5.90 -32.39
N THR A 46 6.44 -5.15 -32.98
CA THR A 46 7.54 -4.54 -32.21
C THR A 46 7.01 -3.55 -31.19
N ALA A 47 6.06 -2.68 -31.58
CA ALA A 47 5.43 -1.74 -30.66
C ALA A 47 4.70 -2.44 -29.51
N LEU A 48 3.91 -3.49 -29.81
CA LEU A 48 3.19 -4.27 -28.79
C LEU A 48 4.16 -4.99 -27.83
N HIS A 49 5.26 -5.53 -28.34
CA HIS A 49 6.30 -6.17 -27.54
C HIS A 49 7.02 -5.16 -26.64
N CYS A 50 7.35 -3.97 -27.18
CA CYS A 50 7.96 -2.88 -26.40
C CYS A 50 7.04 -2.41 -25.26
N VAL A 51 5.74 -2.26 -25.52
CA VAL A 51 4.76 -1.89 -24.48
C VAL A 51 4.64 -2.99 -23.42
N THR A 52 4.60 -4.25 -23.84
CA THR A 52 4.52 -5.39 -22.91
C THR A 52 5.77 -5.47 -22.02
N LEU A 53 6.97 -5.29 -22.60
CA LEU A 53 8.23 -5.25 -21.86
C LEU A 53 8.29 -4.07 -20.88
N LEU A 54 7.83 -2.88 -21.28
CA LEU A 54 7.80 -1.71 -20.42
C LEU A 54 6.88 -1.92 -19.21
N LEU A 55 5.68 -2.48 -19.44
CA LEU A 55 4.73 -2.79 -18.37
C LEU A 55 5.30 -3.86 -17.42
N LEU A 56 5.91 -4.92 -17.94
CA LEU A 56 6.56 -5.96 -17.13
C LEU A 56 7.72 -5.41 -16.30
N TYR A 57 8.55 -4.54 -16.88
CA TYR A 57 9.65 -3.90 -16.16
C TYR A 57 9.13 -2.98 -15.04
N SER A 58 8.12 -2.16 -15.33
CA SER A 58 7.50 -1.28 -14.33
C SER A 58 6.91 -2.07 -13.16
N ALA A 59 6.18 -3.16 -13.43
CA ALA A 59 5.60 -4.01 -12.41
C ALA A 59 6.67 -4.70 -11.57
N SER A 60 7.74 -5.21 -12.21
CA SER A 60 8.86 -5.86 -11.51
C SER A 60 9.60 -4.89 -10.59
N LEU A 61 9.81 -3.64 -11.05
CA LEU A 61 10.42 -2.60 -10.24
C LEU A 61 9.53 -2.21 -9.06
N SER A 62 8.22 -2.00 -9.28
CA SER A 62 7.26 -1.72 -8.21
C SER A 62 7.25 -2.81 -7.15
N ILE A 63 7.15 -4.08 -7.56
CA ILE A 63 7.19 -5.23 -6.63
C ILE A 63 8.50 -5.22 -5.83
N THR A 64 9.64 -5.08 -6.51
CA THR A 64 10.97 -5.07 -5.88
C THR A 64 11.11 -3.94 -4.85
N VAL A 65 10.65 -2.73 -5.18
CA VAL A 65 10.67 -1.59 -4.27
C VAL A 65 9.78 -1.85 -3.05
N THR A 66 8.57 -2.37 -3.25
CA THR A 66 7.64 -2.67 -2.15
C THR A 66 8.20 -3.74 -1.21
N VAL A 67 8.75 -4.84 -1.73
CA VAL A 67 9.28 -5.92 -0.87
C VAL A 67 10.56 -5.51 -0.13
N ASN A 68 11.44 -4.75 -0.80
CA ASN A 68 12.69 -4.29 -0.18
C ASN A 68 12.41 -3.22 0.89
N SER A 69 11.52 -2.27 0.61
CA SER A 69 11.13 -1.25 1.59
C SER A 69 10.43 -1.87 2.80
N ALA A 70 9.54 -2.86 2.61
CA ALA A 70 8.92 -3.59 3.72
C ALA A 70 9.95 -4.34 4.58
N SER A 71 10.90 -5.04 3.94
CA SER A 71 11.96 -5.78 4.64
C SER A 71 12.89 -4.86 5.44
N LEU A 72 13.25 -3.71 4.86
CA LEU A 72 14.04 -2.69 5.54
C LEU A 72 13.26 -2.10 6.73
N CYS A 73 11.99 -1.74 6.53
CA CYS A 73 11.13 -1.18 7.56
C CYS A 73 10.98 -2.16 8.75
N TYR A 74 10.76 -3.45 8.48
CA TYR A 74 10.71 -4.48 9.51
C TYR A 74 12.02 -4.54 10.31
N THR A 75 13.16 -4.61 9.62
CA THR A 75 14.49 -4.69 10.27
C THR A 75 14.77 -3.46 11.14
N VAL A 76 14.46 -2.26 10.63
CA VAL A 76 14.63 -1.01 11.37
C VAL A 76 13.70 -0.97 12.58
N THR A 77 12.42 -1.32 12.42
CA THR A 77 11.43 -1.34 13.51
C THR A 77 11.83 -2.32 14.61
N VAL A 78 12.26 -3.52 14.23
CA VAL A 78 12.75 -4.54 15.17
C VAL A 78 14.01 -4.06 15.90
N LYS A 79 14.95 -3.42 15.18
CA LYS A 79 16.16 -2.86 15.79
C LYS A 79 15.86 -1.70 16.74
N MET A 80 14.96 -0.79 16.36
CA MET A 80 14.49 0.32 17.20
C MET A 80 13.82 -0.21 18.48
N ARG A 81 12.96 -1.23 18.36
CA ARG A 81 12.34 -1.92 19.51
C ARG A 81 13.38 -2.43 20.50
N PHE A 82 14.37 -3.19 20.03
CA PHE A 82 15.35 -3.83 20.91
C PHE A 82 16.46 -2.90 21.41
N THR A 83 16.79 -1.85 20.67
CA THR A 83 17.98 -1.02 20.98
C THR A 83 17.64 0.32 21.64
N VAL A 84 16.46 0.88 21.37
CA VAL A 84 16.16 2.29 21.71
C VAL A 84 15.04 2.44 22.73
N HIS A 85 13.93 1.72 22.58
CA HIS A 85 12.71 2.03 23.33
C HIS A 85 12.36 1.09 24.48
N ASN A 86 13.08 -0.03 24.67
CA ASN A 86 12.80 -1.05 25.70
C ASN A 86 11.29 -1.36 25.83
N LEU A 87 10.61 -1.41 24.68
CA LEU A 87 9.18 -1.68 24.56
C LEU A 87 8.89 -3.07 25.10
N GLN A 88 7.71 -3.27 25.68
CA GLN A 88 7.31 -4.59 26.19
C GLN A 88 7.29 -5.63 25.06
N ASP A 89 7.30 -6.92 25.43
CA ASP A 89 7.33 -8.02 24.44
C ASP A 89 6.17 -7.95 23.43
N ASP A 90 5.05 -7.33 23.82
CA ASP A 90 3.92 -7.00 22.95
C ASP A 90 3.81 -5.48 22.73
N VAL A 91 4.34 -5.03 21.58
CA VAL A 91 4.31 -3.64 21.12
C VAL A 91 2.87 -3.09 21.03
N ARG A 92 1.86 -3.96 20.89
CA ARG A 92 0.46 -3.55 20.86
C ARG A 92 0.01 -3.00 22.22
N GLN A 93 0.53 -3.53 23.33
CA GLN A 93 0.19 -3.05 24.67
C GLN A 93 0.72 -1.63 24.92
N ASP A 94 1.90 -1.30 24.42
CA ASP A 94 2.46 0.04 24.54
C ASP A 94 1.61 1.07 23.76
N LEU A 95 1.12 0.68 22.58
CA LEU A 95 0.16 1.47 21.83
C LEU A 95 -1.14 1.67 22.61
N TYR A 96 -1.73 0.59 23.15
CA TYR A 96 -2.97 0.68 23.92
C TYR A 96 -2.81 1.54 25.17
N LYS A 97 -1.66 1.42 25.85
CA LYS A 97 -1.35 2.22 27.03
C LYS A 97 -1.27 3.70 26.66
N ALA A 98 -0.48 4.06 25.64
CA ALA A 98 -0.33 5.46 25.21
C ALA A 98 -1.68 6.07 24.78
N VAL A 99 -2.49 5.30 24.06
CA VAL A 99 -3.83 5.71 23.61
C VAL A 99 -4.80 5.88 24.78
N ASN A 100 -4.79 4.96 25.74
CA ASN A 100 -5.62 5.08 26.94
C ASN A 100 -5.17 6.24 27.84
N ASP A 101 -3.86 6.48 27.96
CA ASP A 101 -3.30 7.63 28.67
C ASP A 101 -3.77 8.94 28.02
N TRP A 102 -3.80 9.02 26.68
CA TRP A 102 -4.38 10.15 25.94
C TRP A 102 -5.88 10.34 26.23
N VAL A 103 -6.67 9.27 26.14
CA VAL A 103 -8.12 9.34 26.43
C VAL A 103 -8.40 9.74 27.88
N ALA A 104 -7.56 9.29 28.82
CA ALA A 104 -7.64 9.70 30.22
C ALA A 104 -7.31 11.19 30.39
N ALA A 105 -6.32 11.71 29.66
CA ALA A 105 -5.91 13.10 29.69
C ALA A 105 -6.98 14.06 29.12
N VAL A 106 -7.70 13.65 28.07
CA VAL A 106 -8.86 14.40 27.55
C VAL A 106 -9.97 14.50 28.62
N GLY A 107 -10.12 13.46 29.43
CA GLY A 107 -11.10 13.40 30.50
C GLY A 107 -12.52 13.08 30.01
N LYS A 108 -13.45 12.87 30.97
CA LYS A 108 -14.83 12.46 30.67
C LYS A 108 -15.76 13.62 30.31
N ASN A 109 -15.42 14.83 30.74
CA ASN A 109 -16.28 16.01 30.61
C ASN A 109 -15.99 16.84 29.36
N ASN A 110 -14.84 16.63 28.72
CA ASN A 110 -14.44 17.38 27.54
C ASN A 110 -14.61 16.52 26.27
N LYS A 111 -14.99 17.16 25.16
CA LYS A 111 -15.14 16.48 23.86
C LYS A 111 -13.78 16.25 23.19
N PHE A 112 -12.86 17.18 23.39
CA PHE A 112 -11.49 17.20 22.89
C PHE A 112 -10.53 17.64 24.00
N MET A 113 -9.22 17.49 23.80
CA MET A 113 -8.23 18.04 24.72
C MET A 113 -8.36 19.57 24.83
N GLY A 114 -8.75 20.24 23.74
CA GLY A 114 -9.11 21.67 23.71
C GLY A 114 -10.47 22.04 24.32
N GLY A 115 -11.20 21.08 24.92
CA GLY A 115 -12.54 21.31 25.49
C GLY A 115 -13.65 21.04 24.47
N GLU A 116 -14.32 22.10 24.01
CA GLU A 116 -15.43 22.01 23.04
C GLU A 116 -14.97 21.92 21.58
N SER A 117 -13.77 22.41 21.28
CA SER A 117 -13.15 22.38 19.94
C SER A 117 -11.75 21.77 20.01
N PRO A 118 -11.29 21.08 18.96
CA PRO A 118 -9.96 20.47 18.96
C PRO A 118 -8.86 21.54 18.96
N ASN A 119 -7.80 21.29 19.71
CA ASN A 119 -6.60 22.12 19.70
C ASN A 119 -5.49 21.50 18.83
N LEU A 120 -4.32 22.12 18.80
CA LEU A 120 -3.15 21.61 18.07
C LEU A 120 -2.71 20.20 18.53
N ALA A 121 -2.88 19.87 19.81
CA ALA A 121 -2.54 18.54 20.32
C ALA A 121 -3.53 17.48 19.82
N ASP A 122 -4.83 17.79 19.80
CA ASP A 122 -5.84 16.90 19.19
C ASP A 122 -5.54 16.63 17.72
N LEU A 123 -5.17 17.67 16.96
CA LEU A 123 -4.77 17.56 15.55
C LEU A 123 -3.51 16.71 15.35
N ALA A 124 -2.48 16.90 16.18
CA ALA A 124 -1.25 16.14 16.10
C ALA A 124 -1.49 14.64 16.34
N VAL A 125 -2.22 14.30 17.41
CA VAL A 125 -2.54 12.89 17.74
C VAL A 125 -3.44 12.29 16.66
N PHE A 126 -4.42 13.03 16.16
CA PHE A 126 -5.28 12.57 15.06
C PHE A 126 -4.49 12.28 13.78
N GLY A 127 -3.55 13.15 13.42
CA GLY A 127 -2.68 12.94 12.26
C GLY A 127 -1.85 11.65 12.35
N VAL A 128 -1.26 11.38 13.52
CA VAL A 128 -0.49 10.14 13.76
C VAL A 128 -1.38 8.91 13.63
N LEU A 129 -2.56 8.91 14.25
CA LEU A 129 -3.48 7.78 14.21
C LEU A 129 -4.06 7.55 12.81
N ARG A 130 -4.27 8.62 12.04
CA ARG A 130 -4.79 8.53 10.67
C ARG A 130 -3.84 7.81 9.71
N VAL A 131 -2.53 7.93 9.90
CA VAL A 131 -1.53 7.19 9.09
C VAL A 131 -1.64 5.67 9.28
N MET A 132 -2.15 5.24 10.44
CA MET A 132 -2.33 3.82 10.75
C MET A 132 -3.65 3.26 10.21
N GLU A 133 -4.54 4.09 9.68
CA GLU A 133 -5.85 3.67 9.18
C GLU A 133 -5.70 2.65 8.03
N GLY A 134 -6.42 1.53 8.13
CA GLY A 134 -6.32 0.40 7.20
C GLY A 134 -5.31 -0.68 7.60
N LEU A 135 -4.51 -0.47 8.65
CA LEU A 135 -3.66 -1.51 9.23
C LEU A 135 -4.42 -2.34 10.27
N GLU A 136 -4.05 -3.61 10.43
CA GLU A 136 -4.59 -4.50 11.47
C GLU A 136 -4.40 -3.91 12.88
N ALA A 137 -3.25 -3.26 13.13
CA ALA A 137 -2.97 -2.58 14.39
C ALA A 137 -3.97 -1.48 14.74
N PHE A 138 -4.49 -0.77 13.74
CA PHE A 138 -5.50 0.26 13.96
C PHE A 138 -6.86 -0.35 14.30
N ASN A 139 -7.26 -1.42 13.62
CA ASN A 139 -8.51 -2.13 13.92
C ASN A 139 -8.47 -2.67 15.35
N ASP A 140 -7.38 -3.35 15.73
CA ASP A 140 -7.24 -3.90 17.08
C ASP A 140 -7.23 -2.82 18.15
N MET A 141 -6.58 -1.68 17.91
CA MET A 141 -6.62 -0.52 18.81
C MET A 141 -8.05 0.02 18.98
N MET A 142 -8.82 0.10 17.91
CA MET A 142 -10.20 0.62 17.92
C MET A 142 -11.19 -0.31 18.63
N GLU A 143 -10.86 -1.59 18.78
CA GLU A 143 -11.64 -2.59 19.51
C GLU A 143 -11.24 -2.70 20.99
N ASN A 144 -9.93 -2.62 21.27
CA ASN A 144 -9.39 -2.82 22.61
C ASN A 144 -9.27 -1.54 23.45
N THR A 145 -9.52 -0.35 22.87
CA THR A 145 -9.40 0.93 23.57
C THR A 145 -10.66 1.80 23.43
N LYS A 146 -10.77 2.82 24.29
CA LYS A 146 -11.92 3.75 24.30
C LYS A 146 -11.75 4.95 23.33
N ILE A 147 -10.69 4.97 22.53
CA ILE A 147 -10.36 6.13 21.67
C ILE A 147 -11.34 6.33 20.51
N LYS A 148 -12.06 5.28 20.11
CA LYS A 148 -12.99 5.26 18.97
C LYS A 148 -13.97 6.43 18.95
N HIS A 149 -14.50 6.81 20.11
CA HIS A 149 -15.45 7.92 20.22
C HIS A 149 -14.79 9.26 19.96
N TRP A 150 -13.59 9.49 20.51
CA TRP A 150 -12.82 10.72 20.28
C TRP A 150 -12.36 10.80 18.82
N TYR A 151 -11.84 9.71 18.25
CA TYR A 151 -11.36 9.67 16.86
C TYR A 151 -12.47 10.02 15.86
N ARG A 152 -13.67 9.43 16.01
CA ARG A 152 -14.83 9.75 15.16
C ARG A 152 -15.32 11.20 15.29
N ARG A 153 -15.21 11.80 16.49
CA ARG A 153 -15.52 13.23 16.65
C ARG A 153 -14.51 14.09 15.89
N MET A 154 -13.24 13.73 15.97
CA MET A 154 -12.17 14.45 15.30
C MET A 154 -12.27 14.34 13.77
N GLU A 155 -12.55 13.13 13.27
CA GLU A 155 -12.82 12.88 11.85
C GLU A 155 -13.95 13.79 11.33
N LYS A 156 -15.09 13.83 12.02
CA LYS A 156 -16.19 14.72 11.66
C LYS A 156 -15.78 16.20 11.65
N CYS A 157 -14.99 16.63 12.64
CA CYS A 157 -14.54 18.03 12.73
C CYS A 157 -13.63 18.41 11.57
N VAL A 158 -12.68 17.54 11.21
CA VAL A 158 -11.72 17.78 10.11
C VAL A 158 -12.42 17.73 8.76
N HIS A 159 -13.36 16.81 8.55
CA HIS A 159 -14.14 16.74 7.31
C HIS A 159 -15.14 17.90 7.14
N HIS A 160 -15.52 18.58 8.22
CA HIS A 160 -16.41 19.74 8.17
C HIS A 160 -15.67 21.08 8.00
N TYR A 161 -14.33 21.09 7.95
CA TYR A 161 -13.59 22.32 7.67
C TYR A 161 -13.80 22.69 6.20
N PRO A 162 -14.50 23.80 5.88
CA PRO A 162 -14.67 24.22 4.50
C PRO A 162 -13.30 24.60 3.97
N SER A 163 -12.91 23.96 2.88
CA SER A 163 -11.76 24.34 2.06
C SER A 163 -11.99 25.74 1.49
N HIS A 164 -11.69 26.77 2.27
CA HIS A 164 -11.50 28.13 1.80
C HIS A 164 -10.08 28.57 2.14
N ALA A 165 -9.39 29.06 1.11
CA ALA A 165 -7.96 29.36 0.98
C ALA A 165 -7.14 28.12 0.58
N GLU A 166 -6.52 28.04 -0.61
CA GLU A 166 -6.03 29.06 -1.56
C GLU A 166 -6.34 28.69 -3.03
#